data_AF-A0A6P1MHC0-F1
#
_entry.id   AF-A0A6P1MHC0-F1
#
_cell.length_a   1.000
_cell.length_b   1.000
_cell.length_c   1.000
_cell.angle_alpha   90.00
_cell.angle_beta   90.00
_cell.angle_gamma   90.00
#
_symmetry.space_group_name_H-M   'P 1'
#
loop_
_entity.id
_entity.type
_entity.pdbx_description
1 polymer ?
#
loop_
_entity_poly.entity_id
_entity_poly.type
_entity_poly.pdbx_seq_one_letter_code
_entity_poly.pdbx_strand_id
1 'polypeptide(L)'
;MQSNDMSSVHSLVTGTVSITNTQAHSSWVPVAVLFTFDEPVTATLTVTRTTGDTSFQLATVDLADNQSAAWIPEAPYIFNLNDVLTVTSTAINGTVEIIRKAN
;
A
#
# COMPACT_ATOMS: atom_id res chain seq x y z
N MET A 1 -7.63 -20.02 15.03
CA MET A 1 -6.68 -19.75 13.94
C MET A 1 -6.34 -18.27 14.06
N GLN A 2 -5.18 -17.92 14.64
CA GLN A 2 -4.77 -16.51 14.74
C GLN A 2 -4.42 -16.05 13.31
N SER A 3 -4.97 -14.94 12.85
CA SER A 3 -4.50 -14.34 11.61
C SER A 3 -3.12 -13.73 11.88
N ASN A 4 -2.11 -14.12 11.11
CA ASN A 4 -0.78 -13.51 11.14
C ASN A 4 -0.79 -12.21 10.31
N ASP A 5 -1.82 -11.39 10.51
CA ASP A 5 -1.93 -10.12 9.81
C ASP A 5 -0.98 -9.13 10.48
N MET A 6 -0.06 -8.60 9.71
CA MET A 6 0.86 -7.55 10.10
C MET A 6 0.36 -6.24 9.48
N SER A 7 0.02 -5.26 10.31
CA SER A 7 -0.26 -3.90 9.86
C SER A 7 0.93 -2.98 10.12
N SER A 8 1.08 -1.96 9.26
CA SER A 8 2.04 -0.88 9.44
C SER A 8 1.43 0.42 8.96
N VAL A 9 1.54 1.47 9.77
CA VAL A 9 0.97 2.81 9.49
C VAL A 9 2.12 3.75 9.13
N HIS A 10 1.95 4.50 8.05
CA HIS A 10 2.96 5.42 7.51
C HIS A 10 2.34 6.78 7.23
N SER A 11 3.11 7.83 7.44
CA SER A 11 2.72 9.19 7.11
C SER A 11 2.82 9.44 5.60
N LEU A 12 1.85 10.12 5.00
CA LEU A 12 1.85 10.53 3.60
C LEU A 12 2.48 11.92 3.36
N VAL A 13 3.23 12.48 4.31
CA VAL A 13 3.81 13.84 4.21
C VAL A 13 4.67 14.08 2.96
N THR A 14 5.27 13.03 2.40
CA THR A 14 6.05 13.10 1.15
C THR A 14 5.24 12.71 -0.10
N GLY A 15 3.97 12.35 0.07
CA GLY A 15 3.10 11.77 -0.95
C GLY A 15 3.48 10.37 -1.40
N THR A 16 4.51 9.75 -0.82
CA THR A 16 4.98 8.42 -1.24
C THR A 16 5.42 7.60 -0.03
N VAL A 17 4.97 6.36 0.04
CA VAL A 17 5.37 5.36 1.03
C VAL A 17 5.79 4.10 0.29
N SER A 18 6.94 3.54 0.67
CA SER A 18 7.45 2.30 0.10
C SER A 18 7.78 1.28 1.20
N ILE A 19 7.35 0.05 1.00
CA ILE A 19 7.69 -1.10 1.86
C ILE A 19 8.41 -2.15 1.02
N THR A 20 9.64 -2.44 1.40
CA THR A 20 10.45 -3.51 0.80
C THR A 20 10.36 -4.78 1.64
N ASN A 21 10.21 -5.94 1.00
CA ASN A 21 10.47 -7.21 1.67
C ASN A 21 11.98 -7.43 1.79
N THR A 22 12.54 -7.28 2.99
CA THR A 22 13.98 -7.47 3.27
C THR A 22 14.30 -8.81 3.92
N GLN A 23 13.31 -9.69 4.12
CA GLN A 23 13.48 -10.94 4.85
C GLN A 23 13.80 -12.11 3.90
N ALA A 24 14.96 -12.73 4.07
CA ALA A 24 15.32 -13.93 3.31
C ALA A 24 14.35 -15.08 3.59
N HIS A 25 13.99 -15.84 2.56
CA HIS A 25 13.04 -16.97 2.63
C HIS A 25 11.65 -16.60 3.16
N SER A 26 11.25 -15.33 3.07
CA SER A 26 9.94 -14.85 3.47
C SER A 26 9.19 -14.27 2.28
N SER A 27 7.90 -14.56 2.18
CA SER A 27 6.99 -13.92 1.24
C SER A 27 5.76 -13.41 1.98
N TRP A 28 5.17 -12.35 1.48
CA TRP A 28 3.91 -11.84 2.01
C TRP A 28 3.01 -11.37 0.88
N VAL A 29 1.72 -11.26 1.18
CA VAL A 29 0.72 -10.70 0.27
C VAL A 29 0.06 -9.50 0.95
N PRO A 30 -0.17 -8.38 0.22
CA PRO A 30 -1.00 -7.31 0.74
C PRO A 30 -2.43 -7.83 0.85
N VAL A 31 -3.10 -7.43 1.93
CA VAL A 31 -4.51 -7.75 2.22
C VAL A 31 -5.36 -6.51 2.01
N ALA A 32 -4.87 -5.34 2.45
CA ALA A 32 -5.49 -4.06 2.19
C ALA A 32 -4.46 -2.92 2.31
N VAL A 33 -4.73 -1.84 1.59
CA VAL A 33 -4.06 -0.54 1.79
C VAL A 33 -5.15 0.47 2.09
N LEU A 34 -5.16 1.01 3.30
CA LEU A 34 -6.15 1.96 3.79
C LEU A 34 -5.55 3.35 3.83
N PHE A 35 -6.29 4.34 3.35
CA PHE A 35 -5.89 5.74 3.31
C PHE A 35 -6.82 6.55 4.19
N THR A 36 -6.25 7.40 5.04
CA THR A 36 -7.00 8.32 5.90
C THR A 36 -6.36 9.70 5.83
N PHE A 37 -7.15 10.71 5.51
CA PHE A 37 -6.74 12.11 5.44
C PHE A 37 -7.35 12.90 6.59
N ASP A 38 -6.65 13.97 7.00
CA ASP A 38 -7.08 14.82 8.13
C ASP A 38 -8.34 15.65 7.79
N GLU A 39 -8.58 15.90 6.50
CA GLU A 39 -9.73 16.63 5.94
C GLU A 39 -10.11 16.06 4.56
N PRO A 40 -11.32 16.33 4.03
CA PRO A 40 -11.73 15.86 2.71
C PRO A 40 -10.77 16.32 1.61
N VAL A 41 -10.38 15.40 0.72
CA VAL A 41 -9.47 15.68 -0.39
C VAL A 41 -10.03 15.20 -1.72
N THR A 42 -9.58 15.84 -2.79
CA THR A 42 -9.62 15.30 -4.15
C THR A 42 -8.21 14.85 -4.50
N ALA A 43 -8.02 13.54 -4.66
CA ALA A 43 -6.70 12.96 -4.82
C ALA A 43 -6.74 11.71 -5.69
N THR A 44 -5.63 11.43 -6.35
CA THR A 44 -5.39 10.14 -7.00
C THR A 44 -4.33 9.40 -6.20
N LEU A 45 -4.64 8.15 -5.86
CA LEU A 45 -3.76 7.23 -5.18
C LEU A 45 -3.34 6.14 -6.16
N THR A 46 -2.07 5.78 -6.18
CA THR A 46 -1.58 4.65 -6.95
C THR A 46 -0.88 3.65 -6.05
N VAL A 47 -1.09 2.37 -6.34
CA VAL A 47 -0.41 1.27 -5.67
C VAL A 47 0.37 0.50 -6.72
N THR A 48 1.65 0.30 -6.46
CA THR A 48 2.60 -0.23 -7.43
C THR A 48 3.46 -1.30 -6.76
N ARG A 49 3.75 -2.37 -7.50
CA ARG A 49 4.78 -3.34 -7.16
C ARG A 49 6.00 -3.11 -8.02
N THR A 50 7.17 -3.04 -7.41
CA THR A 50 8.44 -3.12 -8.11
C THR A 50 9.15 -4.44 -7.80
N THR A 51 9.60 -5.14 -8.84
CA THR A 51 10.36 -6.40 -8.75
C THR A 51 11.60 -6.26 -9.62
N GLY A 52 12.77 -6.17 -9.00
CA GLY A 52 14.00 -5.78 -9.69
C GLY A 52 13.83 -4.39 -10.32
N ASP A 53 14.05 -4.30 -11.63
CA ASP A 53 13.91 -3.05 -12.40
C ASP A 53 12.52 -2.86 -13.00
N THR A 54 11.58 -3.79 -12.78
CA THR A 54 10.25 -3.75 -13.38
C THR A 54 9.22 -3.25 -12.39
N SER A 55 8.39 -2.29 -12.83
CA SER A 55 7.32 -1.69 -12.04
C SER A 55 5.96 -2.03 -12.65
N PHE A 56 5.02 -2.47 -11.81
CA PHE A 56 3.66 -2.85 -12.17
C PHE A 56 2.68 -2.05 -11.32
N GLN A 57 1.86 -1.22 -11.96
CA GLN A 57 0.73 -0.58 -11.28
C GLN A 57 -0.31 -1.65 -10.97
N LEU A 58 -0.61 -1.83 -9.68
CA LEU A 58 -1.61 -2.77 -9.18
C LEU A 58 -2.99 -2.12 -9.10
N ALA A 59 -3.05 -0.83 -8.76
CA ALA A 59 -4.30 -0.09 -8.65
C ALA A 59 -4.12 1.42 -8.80
N THR A 60 -5.24 2.06 -9.17
CA THR A 60 -5.49 3.50 -9.04
C THR A 60 -6.78 3.66 -8.25
N VAL A 61 -6.77 4.53 -7.25
CA VAL A 61 -7.97 4.88 -6.47
C VAL A 61 -8.13 6.39 -6.49
N ASP A 62 -9.23 6.86 -7.06
CA ASP A 62 -9.57 8.28 -7.10
C ASP A 62 -10.50 8.64 -5.95
N LEU A 63 -10.18 9.72 -5.26
CA LEU A 63 -11.02 10.37 -4.26
C LEU A 63 -11.54 11.68 -4.84
N ALA A 64 -12.81 11.95 -4.60
CA ALA A 64 -13.44 13.23 -4.85
C ALA A 64 -14.15 13.67 -3.56
N ASP A 65 -13.61 14.72 -2.92
CA ASP A 65 -14.12 15.28 -1.66
C ASP A 65 -14.36 14.22 -0.56
N ASN A 66 -13.35 13.36 -0.33
CA ASN A 66 -13.45 12.26 0.61
C ASN A 66 -12.22 12.19 1.53
N GLN A 67 -12.42 11.74 2.77
CA GLN A 67 -11.37 11.63 3.80
C GLN A 67 -10.71 10.26 3.83
N SER A 68 -11.30 9.25 3.16
CA SER A 68 -10.79 7.90 3.23
C SER A 68 -10.96 7.15 1.91
N ALA A 69 -10.07 6.20 1.69
CA ALA A 69 -10.13 5.26 0.60
C ALA A 69 -9.47 3.95 1.00
N ALA A 70 -9.77 2.88 0.28
CA ALA A 70 -9.14 1.60 0.46
C ALA A 70 -8.88 0.96 -0.89
N TRP A 71 -7.74 0.28 -1.00
CA TRP A 71 -7.51 -0.71 -2.04
C TRP A 71 -7.47 -2.09 -1.39
N ILE A 72 -8.31 -2.98 -1.89
CA ILE A 72 -8.33 -4.40 -1.54
C ILE A 72 -7.96 -5.18 -2.80
N PRO A 73 -6.85 -5.93 -2.81
CA PRO A 73 -6.44 -6.73 -3.96
C PRO A 73 -7.52 -7.73 -4.39
N GLU A 74 -7.84 -7.77 -5.68
CA GLU A 74 -8.77 -8.76 -6.26
C GLU A 74 -8.16 -10.17 -6.29
N ALA A 75 -6.84 -10.26 -6.22
CA ALA A 75 -6.07 -11.50 -6.18
C ALA A 75 -4.84 -11.37 -5.28
N PRO A 76 -4.24 -12.48 -4.82
CA PRO A 76 -3.01 -12.44 -4.04
C PRO A 76 -1.82 -11.97 -4.89
N TYR A 77 -1.28 -10.79 -4.57
CA TYR A 77 -0.01 -10.32 -5.15
C TYR A 77 1.14 -10.71 -4.22
N ILE A 78 1.93 -11.70 -4.60
CA ILE A 78 3.05 -12.21 -3.78
C ILE A 78 4.25 -11.27 -3.89
N PHE A 79 4.70 -10.74 -2.76
CA PHE A 79 5.94 -9.96 -2.62
C PHE A 79 7.05 -10.85 -2.07
N ASN A 80 7.97 -11.24 -2.96
CA ASN A 80 9.18 -11.98 -2.64
C ASN A 80 10.27 -11.06 -2.07
N LEU A 81 11.41 -11.63 -1.68
CA LEU A 81 12.58 -10.87 -1.27
C LEU A 81 12.92 -9.79 -2.31
N ASN A 82 13.17 -8.56 -1.83
CA ASN A 82 13.44 -7.34 -2.59
C ASN A 82 12.28 -6.77 -3.41
N ASP A 83 11.09 -7.38 -3.39
CA ASP A 83 9.92 -6.73 -3.95
C ASP A 83 9.50 -5.53 -3.08
N VAL A 84 9.08 -4.45 -3.75
CA VAL A 84 8.71 -3.19 -3.12
C VAL A 84 7.26 -2.86 -3.43
N LEU A 85 6.44 -2.67 -2.39
CA LEU A 85 5.12 -2.08 -2.51
C LEU A 85 5.28 -0.57 -2.34
N THR A 86 4.95 0.19 -3.37
CA THR A 86 4.94 1.65 -3.34
C THR A 86 3.52 2.16 -3.44
N VAL A 87 3.19 3.05 -2.54
CA VAL A 87 1.93 3.79 -2.51
C VAL A 87 2.25 5.26 -2.75
N THR A 88 1.61 5.85 -3.75
CA THR A 88 1.75 7.29 -4.06
C THR A 88 0.39 7.95 -3.92
N SER A 89 0.37 9.18 -3.41
CA SER A 89 -0.81 10.02 -3.31
C SER A 89 -0.50 11.43 -3.80
N THR A 90 -1.44 12.05 -4.52
CA THR A 90 -1.37 13.48 -4.84
C THR A 90 -1.70 14.37 -3.65
N ALA A 91 -2.30 13.83 -2.58
CA ALA A 91 -2.55 14.52 -1.31
C ALA A 91 -1.58 14.01 -0.23
N ILE A 92 -1.12 14.89 0.65
CA ILE A 92 -0.02 14.60 1.59
C ILE A 92 -0.37 14.78 3.07
N ASN A 93 -1.61 15.18 3.36
CA ASN A 93 -2.17 15.47 4.68
C ASN A 93 -2.87 14.23 5.27
N GLY A 94 -2.18 13.10 5.31
CA GLY A 94 -2.80 11.86 5.76
C GLY A 94 -1.83 10.76 6.13
N THR A 95 -2.39 9.57 6.30
CA THR A 95 -1.70 8.34 6.62
C THR A 95 -2.15 7.23 5.68
N VAL A 96 -1.26 6.26 5.51
CA VAL A 96 -1.57 4.99 4.84
C VAL A 96 -1.27 3.84 5.80
N GLU A 97 -2.25 2.97 5.99
CA GLU A 97 -2.10 1.70 6.69
C GLU A 97 -2.00 0.57 5.67
N ILE A 98 -0.92 -0.20 5.75
CA ILE A 98 -0.68 -1.35 4.89
C ILE A 98 -0.84 -2.60 5.73
N ILE A 99 -1.85 -3.40 5.40
CA ILE A 99 -2.15 -4.69 6.02
C ILE A 99 -1.64 -5.78 5.08
N ARG A 100 -0.81 -6.68 5.61
CA ARG A 100 -0.22 -7.80 4.88
C ARG A 100 -0.23 -9.04 5.74
N LYS A 101 -0.15 -10.21 5.11
CA LYS A 101 0.00 -11.49 5.81
C LYS A 101 1.16 -12.29 5.23
N ALA A 102 1.78 -13.10 6.08
CA ALA A 102 2.73 -14.11 5.62
C ALA A 102 2.06 -15.05 4.61
N ASN A 103 2.80 -15.41 3.56
CA ASN A 103 2.38 -16.36 2.54
C ASN A 103 3.26 -17.60 2.55
#